data_AF-A0A5C9CDU5-F1
#
_entry.id   AF-A0A5C9CDU5-F1
#
_cell.length_a   1.000
_cell.length_b   1.000
_cell.length_c   1.000
_cell.angle_alpha   90.00
_cell.angle_beta   90.00
_cell.angle_gamma   90.00
#
_symmetry.space_group_name_H-M   'P 1'
#
loop_
_entity.id
_entity.type
_entity.pdbx_description
1 polymer ?
#
loop_
_entity_poly.entity_id
_entity_poly.type
_entity_poly.pdbx_seq_one_letter_code
_entity_poly.pdbx_strand_id
1 'polypeptide(L)'
;MNPVRMEAQIVRDSLLSLAGELDVSLGGPSVAINDEASRRRSLYFVHSHNDHQKFLSTFDDASVLDCYRRAESIVPQQALALENSPLATTMAGKIAQRIATVRPNASDSDFIRFAFVTILSVEPTPDEQAAISELLKRMTDLARSKNRPNPETLVRTNLIQTLLNHNDFITIR
;
A
#
# COMPACT_ATOMS: atom_id res chain seq x y z
N MET A 1 19.42 -14.84 1.75
CA MET A 1 18.49 -14.78 0.62
C MET A 1 18.66 -13.40 -0.01
N ASN A 2 18.70 -13.27 -1.34
CA ASN A 2 18.84 -11.96 -1.97
C ASN A 2 17.47 -11.29 -2.02
N PRO A 3 17.33 -10.02 -1.60
CA PRO A 3 16.05 -9.32 -1.69
C PRO A 3 15.59 -9.22 -3.14
N VAL A 4 14.31 -9.49 -3.39
CA VAL A 4 13.67 -9.42 -4.71
C VAL A 4 12.57 -8.36 -4.70
N ARG A 5 12.47 -7.59 -5.78
CA ARG A 5 11.45 -6.54 -5.92
C ARG A 5 10.08 -7.16 -6.18
N MET A 6 9.02 -6.60 -5.59
CA MET A 6 7.65 -6.98 -5.92
C MET A 6 7.27 -6.54 -7.33
N GLU A 7 6.62 -7.44 -8.06
CA GLU A 7 6.03 -7.17 -9.37
C GLU A 7 4.79 -6.26 -9.23
N ALA A 8 4.44 -5.52 -10.29
CA ALA A 8 3.29 -4.62 -10.33
C ALA A 8 2.00 -5.21 -9.74
N GLN A 9 1.66 -6.43 -10.13
CA GLN A 9 0.47 -7.14 -9.67
C GLN A 9 0.52 -7.40 -8.16
N ILE A 10 1.69 -7.79 -7.64
CA ILE A 10 1.89 -8.07 -6.22
C ILE A 10 1.72 -6.78 -5.41
N VAL A 11 2.28 -5.66 -5.89
CA VAL A 11 2.13 -4.36 -5.21
C VAL A 11 0.65 -3.97 -5.15
N ARG A 12 -0.06 -3.99 -6.28
CA ARG A 12 -1.48 -3.61 -6.34
C ARG A 12 -2.36 -4.55 -5.51
N ASP A 13 -2.18 -5.86 -5.67
CA ASP A 13 -3.01 -6.86 -4.99
C ASP A 13 -2.73 -6.89 -3.48
N SER A 14 -1.50 -6.58 -3.04
CA SER A 14 -1.17 -6.45 -1.61
C SER A 14 -1.90 -5.28 -0.96
N LEU A 15 -1.98 -4.12 -1.64
CA LEU A 15 -2.77 -2.97 -1.14
C LEU A 15 -4.23 -3.36 -0.90
N LEU A 16 -4.85 -4.04 -1.88
CA LEU A 16 -6.23 -4.52 -1.80
C LEU A 16 -6.41 -5.59 -0.71
N SER A 17 -5.47 -6.52 -0.61
CA SER A 17 -5.52 -7.63 0.35
C SER A 17 -5.42 -7.15 1.79
N LEU A 18 -4.46 -6.25 2.07
CA LEU A 18 -4.29 -5.61 3.38
C LEU A 18 -5.56 -4.82 3.77
N ALA A 19 -6.14 -4.10 2.82
CA ALA A 19 -7.41 -3.39 3.02
C ALA A 19 -8.62 -4.32 3.20
N GLY A 20 -8.52 -5.60 2.83
CA GLY A 20 -9.64 -6.55 2.87
C GLY A 20 -10.61 -6.42 1.71
N GLU A 21 -10.15 -5.82 0.62
CA GLU A 21 -10.95 -5.46 -0.54
C GLU A 21 -10.67 -6.35 -1.75
N LEU A 22 -9.61 -7.17 -1.72
CA LEU A 22 -9.22 -8.01 -2.86
C LEU A 22 -10.29 -9.07 -3.14
N ASP A 23 -10.86 -9.04 -4.34
CA ASP A 23 -11.70 -10.10 -4.87
C ASP A 23 -10.83 -11.24 -5.43
N VAL A 24 -10.92 -12.40 -4.76
CA VAL A 24 -10.19 -13.63 -5.09
C VAL A 24 -10.99 -14.61 -5.94
N SER A 25 -12.15 -14.19 -6.48
CA SER A 25 -12.97 -15.01 -7.37
C SER A 25 -12.17 -15.53 -8.57
N LEU A 26 -12.32 -16.83 -8.85
CA LEU A 26 -11.63 -17.49 -9.95
C LEU A 26 -12.48 -17.45 -11.22
N GLY A 27 -11.85 -17.05 -12.33
CA GLY A 27 -12.46 -16.99 -13.66
C GLY A 27 -13.24 -15.70 -13.92
N GLY A 28 -14.21 -15.77 -14.82
CA GLY A 28 -15.01 -14.60 -15.23
C GLY A 28 -14.34 -13.70 -16.29
N PRO A 29 -15.03 -12.64 -16.73
CA PRO A 29 -14.59 -11.78 -17.82
C PRO A 29 -13.38 -10.91 -17.44
N SER A 30 -12.52 -10.61 -18.39
CA SER A 30 -11.40 -9.68 -18.18
C SER A 30 -11.89 -8.29 -17.74
N VAL A 31 -11.09 -7.64 -16.90
CA VAL A 31 -11.30 -6.27 -16.41
C VAL A 31 -10.74 -5.29 -17.42
N ALA A 32 -11.52 -4.25 -17.74
CA ALA A 32 -11.09 -3.19 -18.63
C ALA A 32 -9.92 -2.39 -18.03
N ILE A 33 -8.99 -1.96 -18.89
CA ILE A 33 -7.75 -1.28 -18.48
C ILE A 33 -8.00 0.04 -17.72
N ASN A 34 -9.09 0.72 -18.03
CA ASN A 34 -9.49 1.98 -17.40
C ASN A 34 -10.33 1.80 -16.13
N ASP A 35 -10.66 0.56 -15.73
CA ASP A 35 -11.40 0.30 -14.51
C ASP A 35 -10.48 0.30 -13.28
N GLU A 36 -10.12 1.51 -12.85
CA GLU A 36 -9.31 1.75 -11.64
C GLU A 36 -10.06 1.39 -10.35
N ALA A 37 -11.39 1.30 -10.39
CA ALA A 37 -12.23 0.96 -9.25
C ALA A 37 -12.30 -0.55 -9.01
N SER A 38 -11.93 -1.37 -10.01
CA SER A 38 -11.93 -2.83 -9.89
C SER A 38 -11.15 -3.29 -8.67
N ARG A 39 -11.73 -4.27 -7.98
CA ARG A 39 -11.16 -4.95 -6.81
C ARG A 39 -10.65 -6.35 -7.14
N ARG A 40 -10.77 -6.76 -8.39
CA ARG A 40 -10.28 -8.05 -8.87
C ARG A 40 -8.76 -8.05 -8.86
N ARG A 41 -8.20 -9.26 -8.73
CA ARG A 41 -6.75 -9.50 -8.88
C ARG A 41 -6.24 -8.89 -10.17
N SER A 42 -5.05 -8.32 -10.12
CA SER A 42 -4.44 -7.61 -11.24
C SER A 42 -4.24 -8.50 -12.47
N LEU A 43 -4.13 -9.82 -12.27
CA LEU A 43 -4.09 -10.84 -13.33
C LEU A 43 -5.30 -10.80 -14.28
N TYR A 44 -6.46 -10.30 -13.83
CA TYR A 44 -7.68 -10.29 -14.65
C TYR A 44 -7.80 -9.07 -15.56
N PHE A 45 -6.88 -8.10 -15.48
CA PHE A 45 -6.89 -6.98 -16.44
C PHE A 45 -6.61 -7.47 -17.86
N VAL A 46 -7.16 -6.76 -18.84
CA VAL A 46 -6.75 -6.94 -20.23
C VAL A 46 -5.31 -6.45 -20.36
N HIS A 47 -4.43 -7.33 -20.86
CA HIS A 47 -3.06 -6.98 -21.23
C HIS A 47 -2.99 -6.95 -22.75
N SER A 48 -2.61 -5.81 -23.32
CA SER A 48 -2.47 -5.63 -24.76
C SER A 48 -1.13 -4.97 -25.07
N HIS A 49 -0.72 -4.91 -26.33
CA HIS A 49 0.52 -4.21 -26.67
C HIS A 49 0.40 -2.70 -26.46
N ASN A 50 -0.72 -2.12 -26.88
CA ASN A 50 -0.90 -0.67 -26.98
C ASN A 50 -1.45 -0.07 -25.68
N ASP A 51 -2.30 -0.82 -24.98
CA ASP A 51 -3.02 -0.36 -23.80
C ASP A 51 -2.66 -1.22 -22.59
N HIS A 52 -2.29 -0.54 -21.50
CA HIS A 52 -1.92 -1.12 -20.22
C HIS A 52 -2.53 -0.32 -19.07
N GLN A 53 -2.78 -0.99 -17.95
CA GLN A 53 -3.28 -0.31 -16.77
C GLN A 53 -2.17 0.56 -16.18
N LYS A 54 -2.45 1.86 -16.02
CA LYS A 54 -1.43 2.88 -15.69
C LYS A 54 -0.66 2.60 -14.39
N PHE A 55 -1.34 2.10 -13.37
CA PHE A 55 -0.69 1.74 -12.11
C PHE A 55 0.29 0.58 -12.35
N LEU A 56 -0.15 -0.50 -13.01
CA LEU A 56 0.70 -1.65 -13.31
C LEU A 56 1.92 -1.23 -14.14
N SER A 57 1.73 -0.44 -15.20
CA SER A 57 2.84 0.05 -16.04
C SER A 57 3.89 0.84 -15.26
N THR A 58 3.48 1.56 -14.20
CA THR A 58 4.41 2.33 -13.37
C THR A 58 5.34 1.42 -12.55
N PHE A 59 4.87 0.20 -12.22
CA PHE A 59 5.61 -0.81 -11.45
C PHE A 59 6.16 -1.94 -12.32
N ASP A 60 6.61 -1.60 -13.52
CA ASP A 60 7.28 -2.52 -14.46
C ASP A 60 6.39 -3.73 -14.86
N ASP A 61 5.15 -3.47 -15.32
CA ASP A 61 4.26 -4.53 -15.84
C ASP A 61 4.89 -5.35 -16.97
N ALA A 62 4.43 -6.58 -17.12
CA ALA A 62 4.87 -7.48 -18.18
C ALA A 62 4.44 -6.95 -19.56
N SER A 63 5.42 -6.66 -20.41
CA SER A 63 5.19 -6.40 -21.82
C SER A 63 4.82 -7.69 -22.56
N VAL A 64 3.77 -7.63 -23.38
CA VAL A 64 3.36 -8.74 -24.25
C VAL A 64 4.33 -8.99 -25.42
N LEU A 65 5.23 -8.04 -25.69
CA LEU A 65 6.23 -8.15 -26.76
C LEU A 65 7.59 -8.66 -26.25
N ASP A 66 7.85 -8.52 -24.95
CA ASP A 66 9.14 -8.90 -24.39
C ASP A 66 9.17 -10.39 -24.06
N CYS A 67 10.25 -11.07 -24.48
CA CYS A 67 10.51 -12.45 -24.11
C CYS A 67 11.66 -12.55 -23.09
N TYR A 68 11.53 -13.52 -22.17
CA TYR A 68 12.53 -14.08 -21.24
C TYR A 68 12.86 -13.36 -19.93
N ARG A 69 12.58 -12.05 -19.74
CA ARG A 69 12.79 -11.42 -18.42
C ARG A 69 12.06 -10.09 -18.29
N ARG A 70 11.37 -9.86 -17.18
CA ARG A 70 10.84 -8.54 -16.82
C ARG A 70 11.99 -7.61 -16.45
N ALA A 71 11.93 -6.36 -16.89
CA ALA A 71 12.83 -5.33 -16.37
C ALA A 71 12.40 -5.02 -14.94
N GLU A 72 13.38 -4.92 -14.03
CA GLU A 72 13.13 -4.46 -12.66
C GLU A 72 13.81 -3.10 -12.50
N SER A 73 13.02 -2.08 -12.20
CA SER A 73 13.52 -0.72 -11.99
C SER A 73 13.38 -0.31 -10.53
N ILE A 74 14.38 0.39 -10.01
CA ILE A 74 14.29 1.09 -8.72
C ILE A 74 14.34 2.58 -9.02
N VAL A 75 13.19 3.14 -9.37
CA VAL A 75 13.07 4.55 -9.78
C VAL A 75 12.26 5.34 -8.73
N PRO A 76 12.72 6.54 -8.30
CA PRO A 76 12.00 7.36 -7.34
C PRO A 76 10.55 7.67 -7.73
N GLN A 77 10.27 7.67 -9.03
CA GLN A 77 8.94 7.89 -9.61
C GLN A 77 7.91 6.85 -9.13
N GLN A 78 8.32 5.61 -8.84
CA GLN A 78 7.43 4.57 -8.31
C GLN A 78 6.96 4.89 -6.90
N ALA A 79 7.85 5.38 -6.03
CA ALA A 79 7.48 5.84 -4.70
C ALA A 79 6.56 7.07 -4.78
N LEU A 80 6.90 8.04 -5.65
CA LEU A 80 6.03 9.20 -5.87
C LEU A 80 4.65 8.80 -6.42
N ALA A 81 4.59 7.79 -7.28
CA ALA A 81 3.34 7.28 -7.82
C ALA A 81 2.49 6.61 -6.73
N LEU A 82 3.10 5.84 -5.83
CA LEU A 82 2.40 5.25 -4.70
C LEU A 82 1.87 6.32 -3.74
N GLU A 83 2.68 7.34 -3.45
CA GLU A 83 2.30 8.44 -2.58
C GLU A 83 1.12 9.27 -3.12
N ASN A 84 1.06 9.47 -4.44
CA ASN A 84 0.00 10.23 -5.08
C ASN A 84 -1.16 9.36 -5.62
N SER A 85 -1.11 8.05 -5.44
CA SER A 85 -2.11 7.13 -5.99
C SER A 85 -3.42 7.21 -5.21
N PRO A 86 -4.57 7.51 -5.87
CA PRO A 86 -5.88 7.45 -5.22
C PRO A 86 -6.18 6.06 -4.65
N LEU A 87 -5.70 5.00 -5.31
CA LEU A 87 -5.83 3.64 -4.82
C LEU A 87 -5.08 3.46 -3.50
N ALA A 88 -3.80 3.85 -3.44
CA ALA A 88 -2.98 3.69 -2.24
C ALA A 88 -3.56 4.47 -1.06
N THR A 89 -3.92 5.75 -1.27
CA THR A 89 -4.54 6.59 -0.24
C THR A 89 -5.86 6.02 0.26
N THR A 90 -6.71 5.51 -0.64
CA THR A 90 -7.98 4.90 -0.25
C THR A 90 -7.75 3.60 0.54
N MET A 91 -6.80 2.76 0.10
CA MET A 91 -6.47 1.52 0.79
C MET A 91 -5.81 1.78 2.14
N ALA A 92 -4.97 2.80 2.27
CA ALA A 92 -4.36 3.20 3.55
C ALA A 92 -5.42 3.52 4.62
N GLY A 93 -6.48 4.26 4.23
CA GLY A 93 -7.61 4.53 5.11
C GLY A 93 -8.36 3.27 5.54
N LYS A 94 -8.62 2.35 4.60
CA LYS A 94 -9.27 1.06 4.90
C LYS A 94 -8.42 0.15 5.78
N ILE A 95 -7.11 0.11 5.56
CA ILE A 95 -6.15 -0.64 6.39
C ILE A 95 -6.15 -0.07 7.82
N ALA A 96 -6.06 1.26 7.98
CA ALA A 96 -6.11 1.91 9.28
C ALA A 96 -7.42 1.58 10.03
N GLN A 97 -8.56 1.65 9.32
CA GLN A 97 -9.87 1.30 9.87
C GLN A 97 -9.93 -0.17 10.28
N ARG A 98 -9.38 -1.08 9.48
CA ARG A 98 -9.35 -2.51 9.77
C ARG A 98 -8.53 -2.82 11.01
N ILE A 99 -7.33 -2.24 11.13
CA ILE A 99 -6.48 -2.38 12.33
C ILE A 99 -7.22 -1.86 13.56
N ALA A 100 -7.86 -0.70 13.46
CA ALA A 100 -8.64 -0.12 14.56
C ALA A 100 -9.86 -0.99 14.95
N THR A 101 -10.51 -1.65 13.98
CA THR A 101 -11.66 -2.53 14.24
C THR A 101 -11.24 -3.82 14.95
N VAL A 102 -10.09 -4.39 14.56
CA VAL A 102 -9.54 -5.59 15.21
C VAL A 102 -9.04 -5.27 16.63
N ARG A 103 -8.59 -4.02 16.87
CA ARG A 103 -8.06 -3.56 18.17
C ARG A 103 -8.63 -2.19 18.57
N PRO A 104 -9.89 -2.11 19.02
CA PRO A 104 -10.55 -0.85 19.33
C PRO A 104 -9.89 -0.07 20.48
N ASN A 105 -9.22 -0.77 21.41
CA ASN A 105 -8.58 -0.19 22.59
C ASN A 105 -7.05 -0.25 22.54
N ALA A 106 -6.45 -0.37 21.35
CA ALA A 106 -4.99 -0.36 21.23
C ALA A 106 -4.41 1.00 21.60
N SER A 107 -3.34 0.99 22.41
CA SER A 107 -2.49 2.17 22.59
C SER A 107 -1.85 2.57 21.26
N ASP A 108 -1.34 3.80 21.14
CA ASP A 108 -0.64 4.22 19.93
C ASP A 108 0.61 3.37 19.68
N SER A 109 1.30 2.96 20.74
CA SER A 109 2.44 2.05 20.68
C SER A 109 2.05 0.68 20.11
N ASP A 110 0.93 0.13 20.57
CA ASP A 110 0.39 -1.11 20.02
C ASP A 110 0.00 -0.94 18.55
N PHE A 111 -0.66 0.17 18.20
CA PHE A 111 -1.06 0.47 16.83
C PHE A 111 0.14 0.52 15.89
N ILE A 112 1.23 1.21 16.28
CA ILE A 112 2.47 1.27 15.51
C ILE A 112 3.00 -0.15 15.27
N ARG A 113 3.15 -0.92 16.35
CA ARG A 113 3.66 -2.30 16.26
C ARG A 113 2.81 -3.15 15.32
N PHE A 114 1.49 -3.10 15.46
CA PHE A 114 0.58 -3.83 14.59
C PHE A 114 0.65 -3.37 13.13
N ALA A 115 0.78 -2.06 12.88
CA ALA A 115 0.92 -1.53 11.53
C ALA A 115 2.21 -2.04 10.84
N PHE A 116 3.33 -2.04 11.56
CA PHE A 116 4.61 -2.59 11.08
C PHE A 116 4.50 -4.07 10.74
N VAL A 117 3.98 -4.88 11.67
CA VAL A 117 3.85 -6.33 11.45
C VAL A 117 2.86 -6.63 10.32
N THR A 118 1.78 -5.85 10.19
CA THR A 118 0.76 -6.07 9.16
C THR A 118 1.25 -5.71 7.76
N ILE A 119 2.01 -4.62 7.61
CA ILE A 119 2.40 -4.07 6.30
C ILE A 119 3.78 -4.57 5.88
N LEU A 120 4.76 -4.51 6.80
CA LEU A 120 6.16 -4.81 6.51
C LEU A 120 6.57 -6.22 6.97
N SER A 121 5.70 -6.93 7.69
CA SER A 121 5.99 -8.26 8.26
C SER A 121 7.22 -8.29 9.19
N VAL A 122 7.52 -7.16 9.83
CA VAL A 122 8.67 -6.97 10.74
C VAL A 122 8.22 -6.23 11.99
N GLU A 123 8.86 -6.49 13.13
CA GLU A 123 8.66 -5.72 14.36
C GLU A 123 9.46 -4.40 14.29
N PRO A 124 8.87 -3.26 14.70
CA PRO A 124 9.59 -1.99 14.69
C PRO A 124 10.76 -2.04 15.67
N THR A 125 11.88 -1.43 15.29
CA THR A 125 12.99 -1.21 16.22
C THR A 125 12.59 -0.22 17.33
N PRO A 126 13.25 -0.24 18.50
CA PRO A 126 12.95 0.71 19.58
C PRO A 126 13.06 2.17 19.13
N ASP A 127 14.01 2.48 18.25
CA ASP A 127 14.22 3.82 17.71
C ASP A 127 13.09 4.23 16.76
N GLU A 128 12.66 3.35 15.86
CA GLU A 128 11.51 3.59 14.96
C GLU A 128 10.21 3.78 15.76
N GLN A 129 10.00 2.95 16.78
CA GLN A 129 8.82 3.04 17.64
C GLN A 129 8.79 4.37 18.39
N ALA A 130 9.93 4.83 18.92
CA ALA A 130 10.05 6.13 19.58
C ALA A 130 9.82 7.30 18.61
N ALA A 131 10.48 7.27 17.44
CA ALA A 131 10.37 8.32 16.43
C ALA A 131 8.93 8.47 15.91
N ILE A 132 8.25 7.35 15.65
CA ILE A 132 6.87 7.36 15.16
C ILE A 132 5.90 7.78 16.25
N SER A 133 6.10 7.35 17.50
CA SER A 133 5.27 7.80 18.63
C SER A 133 5.35 9.33 18.80
N GLU A 134 6.55 9.91 18.66
CA GLU A 134 6.72 11.36 18.68
C GLU A 134 6.04 12.03 17.48
N LEU A 135 6.18 11.47 16.27
CA LEU A 135 5.53 11.96 15.06
C LEU A 135 4.00 11.96 15.20
N LEU A 136 3.41 10.86 15.66
CA LEU A 136 1.96 10.73 15.87
C LEU A 136 1.45 11.81 16.82
N LYS A 137 2.17 12.06 17.93
CA LYS A 137 1.82 13.12 18.89
C LYS A 137 1.83 14.51 18.24
N ARG A 138 2.94 14.87 17.58
CA ARG A 138 3.09 16.17 16.90
C ARG A 138 2.02 16.38 15.82
N MET A 139 1.75 15.36 15.02
CA MET A 139 0.74 15.43 13.96
C MET A 139 -0.69 15.52 14.53
N THR A 140 -0.96 14.84 15.65
CA THR A 140 -2.26 14.92 16.33
C THR A 140 -2.50 16.32 16.89
N ASP A 141 -1.49 16.92 17.53
CA ASP A 141 -1.56 18.29 18.04
C ASP A 141 -1.78 19.30 16.90
N LEU A 142 -1.11 19.12 15.76
CA LEU A 142 -1.30 19.94 14.56
C LEU A 142 -2.70 19.75 13.94
N ALA A 143 -3.21 18.52 13.91
CA ALA A 143 -4.54 18.23 13.38
C ALA A 143 -5.64 18.86 14.27
N ARG A 144 -5.45 18.83 15.60
CA ARG A 144 -6.32 19.50 16.59
C ARG A 144 -6.28 21.01 16.42
N SER A 145 -5.10 21.63 16.30
CA SER A 145 -5.00 23.09 16.12
C SER A 145 -5.63 23.58 14.81
N LYS A 146 -5.63 22.75 13.76
CA LYS A 146 -6.29 23.02 12.48
C LYS A 146 -7.77 22.60 12.43
N ASN A 147 -8.38 22.20 13.55
CA ASN A 147 -9.78 21.73 13.65
C ASN A 147 -10.14 20.68 12.60
N ARG A 148 -9.23 19.74 12.31
CA ARG A 148 -9.49 18.64 11.39
C ARG A 148 -10.43 17.61 12.04
N PRO A 149 -11.40 17.03 11.30
CA PRO A 149 -12.25 15.98 11.84
C PRO A 149 -11.42 14.72 12.13
N ASN A 150 -11.72 14.05 13.25
CA ASN A 150 -11.10 12.78 13.67
C ASN A 150 -9.56 12.78 13.56
N PRO A 151 -8.85 13.63 14.32
CA PRO A 151 -7.40 13.84 14.17
C PRO A 151 -6.61 12.54 14.36
N GLU A 152 -6.99 11.69 15.30
CA GLU A 152 -6.31 10.42 15.57
C GLU A 152 -6.41 9.44 14.39
N THR A 153 -7.60 9.33 13.78
CA THR A 153 -7.81 8.48 12.59
C THR A 153 -7.05 8.99 11.38
N LEU A 154 -7.01 10.31 11.19
CA LEU A 154 -6.26 10.94 10.11
C LEU A 154 -4.76 10.64 10.24
N VAL A 155 -4.21 10.82 11.44
CA VAL A 155 -2.78 10.63 11.69
C VAL A 155 -2.40 9.14 11.57
N ARG A 156 -3.23 8.23 12.06
CA ARG A 156 -3.06 6.78 11.87
C ARG A 156 -3.10 6.40 10.38
N THR A 157 -3.98 7.00 9.59
CA THR A 157 -4.04 6.78 8.14
C THR A 157 -2.75 7.26 7.45
N ASN A 158 -2.22 8.41 7.84
CA ASN A 158 -0.95 8.93 7.32
C ASN A 158 0.22 8.01 7.68
N LEU A 159 0.24 7.41 8.88
CA LEU A 159 1.25 6.41 9.22
C LEU A 159 1.19 5.20 8.28
N ILE A 160 -0.01 4.67 8.00
CA ILE A 160 -0.19 3.58 7.05
C ILE A 160 0.33 3.97 5.66
N GLN A 161 -0.02 5.16 5.18
CA GLN A 161 0.46 5.68 3.90
C GLN A 161 2.01 5.75 3.85
N THR A 162 2.64 6.23 4.93
CA THR A 162 4.11 6.23 5.04
C THR A 162 4.70 4.83 4.99
N LEU A 163 4.09 3.85 5.68
CA LEU A 163 4.57 2.47 5.68
C LEU A 163 4.41 1.80 4.32
N LEU A 164 3.34 2.09 3.58
CA LEU A 164 3.16 1.62 2.20
C LEU A 164 4.24 2.17 1.26
N ASN A 165 4.73 3.39 1.50
CA ASN A 165 5.84 3.97 0.74
C ASN A 165 7.23 3.54 1.23
N HIS A 166 7.30 2.74 2.30
CA HIS A 166 8.56 2.23 2.80
C HIS A 166 9.17 1.23 1.81
N ASN A 167 10.49 1.26 1.63
CA ASN A 167 11.18 0.38 0.66
C ASN A 167 10.92 -1.12 0.95
N ASP A 168 10.77 -1.46 2.22
CA ASP A 168 10.50 -2.83 2.64
C ASP A 168 9.11 -3.33 2.23
N PHE A 169 8.13 -2.44 2.00
CA PHE A 169 6.80 -2.86 1.55
C PHE A 169 6.83 -3.52 0.17
N ILE A 170 7.70 -3.01 -0.71
CA ILE A 170 7.85 -3.42 -2.10
C ILE A 170 9.00 -4.42 -2.30
N THR A 171 9.60 -4.93 -1.22
CA THR A 171 10.77 -5.82 -1.27
C THR A 171 10.46 -7.13 -0.52
N ILE A 172 10.68 -8.27 -1.19
CA ILE A 172 10.57 -9.61 -0.62
C ILE A 172 11.98 -10.04 -0.16
N ARG A 173 12.11 -10.46 1.11
CA ARG A 173 13.38 -10.86 1.74
C ARG A 173 13.47 -12.35 2.00
#